data_AF-A0A559N5L7-F1
#
_entry.id   AF-A0A559N5L7-F1
#
_cell.length_a   1.000
_cell.length_b   1.000
_cell.length_c   1.000
_cell.angle_alpha   90.00
_cell.angle_beta   90.00
_cell.angle_gamma   90.00
#
_symmetry.space_group_name_H-M   'P 1'
#
loop_
_entity.id
_entity.type
_entity.pdbx_description
1 polymer ?
#
loop_
_entity_poly.entity_id
_entity_poly.type
_entity_poly.pdbx_seq_one_letter_code
_entity_poly.pdbx_strand_id
1 'polypeptide(L)'
;MKVKELIDSILKNEMSFFEIVQYIETNSTDSSRDLLLNEIYSAFKMKSLDFMFEVKDEDIKDAINQFDHKLEYFYLSEEDKLKVQHFIKEIDNKLTIFNVGGLSKVADPKKLKVIYLNNLMIEYHDGFFQHEIKGFENLRHFKSICESLKEHFEKTKEKIKVQPIQIDNANYQKDNFKDLLLVEELEKRLAIEAVEYKTKIDELWQTYTFDPTYFDTFISGDLYNVFLNAIYERIKPLNDFEINKYLTLSVNQFKTHTPTKRAETFKRIYQATYWYPNQIEYKENKHDDEYAMHVWKHYKSHFNKYKEATENVLQDFKNGLIGSGKKEIIEKPKSVSKSKYNSFTYINNLTGQSNLTALKESLINKGFIAKDTDLKDFRKVFSGEAIEKPIVWTGKISELSYFIKQLHNELRLVEDLKQQQWFVAINCFVQENGEPYIRTRLKNQKVPTTSKNIDSALNTLK
;
A
#
# COMPACT_ATOMS: atom_id res chain seq x y z
N MET A 1 -17.74 19.74 15.65
CA MET A 1 -17.16 20.87 14.91
C MET A 1 -16.54 20.31 13.64
N LYS A 2 -16.63 21.00 12.50
CA LYS A 2 -15.90 20.61 11.26
C LYS A 2 -14.49 21.23 11.30
N VAL A 3 -13.51 20.66 10.59
CA VAL A 3 -12.12 21.20 10.58
C VAL A 3 -12.07 22.68 10.19
N LYS A 4 -12.94 23.10 9.27
CA LYS A 4 -13.10 24.50 8.88
C LYS A 4 -13.57 25.39 10.05
N GLU A 5 -14.52 24.91 10.85
CA GLU A 5 -15.02 25.64 12.03
C GLU A 5 -13.93 25.73 13.12
N LEU A 6 -13.12 24.68 13.30
CA LEU A 6 -11.94 24.73 14.19
C LEU A 6 -10.98 25.83 13.74
N ILE A 7 -10.62 25.86 12.46
CA ILE A 7 -9.68 26.83 11.89
C ILE A 7 -10.22 28.26 12.07
N ASP A 8 -11.51 28.48 11.80
CA ASP A 8 -12.14 29.78 11.95
C ASP A 8 -12.15 30.25 13.41
N SER A 9 -12.40 29.34 14.38
CA SER A 9 -12.34 29.67 15.81
C SER A 9 -10.92 29.88 16.33
N ILE A 10 -9.91 29.17 15.80
CA ILE A 10 -8.50 29.45 16.09
C ILE A 10 -8.14 30.85 15.59
N LEU A 11 -8.50 31.19 14.35
CA LEU A 11 -8.17 32.48 13.74
C LEU A 11 -8.84 33.66 14.47
N LYS A 12 -10.04 33.45 15.02
CA LYS A 12 -10.76 34.48 15.81
C LYS A 12 -10.38 34.51 17.29
N ASN A 13 -9.45 33.67 17.74
CA ASN A 13 -9.07 33.53 19.15
C ASN A 13 -10.29 33.21 20.04
N GLU A 14 -11.21 32.37 19.55
CA GLU A 14 -12.44 31.94 20.24
C GLU A 14 -12.24 30.66 21.07
N MET A 15 -11.10 29.99 20.91
CA MET A 15 -10.76 28.76 21.63
C MET A 15 -9.38 28.87 22.28
N SER A 16 -9.27 28.37 23.50
CA SER A 16 -7.98 28.22 24.17
C SER A 16 -7.17 27.08 23.54
N PHE A 17 -5.84 27.14 23.71
CA PHE A 17 -4.94 26.07 23.27
C PHE A 17 -5.34 24.69 23.80
N PHE A 18 -5.79 24.61 25.06
CA PHE A 18 -6.23 23.35 25.67
C PHE A 18 -7.47 22.77 24.97
N GLU A 19 -8.47 23.60 24.65
CA GLU A 19 -9.67 23.17 23.93
C GLU A 19 -9.34 22.71 22.51
N ILE A 20 -8.38 23.37 21.86
CA ILE A 20 -7.88 22.98 20.53
C ILE A 20 -7.20 21.61 20.61
N VAL A 21 -6.30 21.39 21.57
CA VAL A 21 -5.64 20.10 21.79
C VAL A 21 -6.66 19.01 22.10
N GLN A 22 -7.57 19.23 23.05
CA GLN A 22 -8.59 18.27 23.42
C GLN A 22 -9.49 17.93 22.23
N TYR A 23 -9.86 18.93 21.42
CA TYR A 23 -10.60 18.71 20.19
C TYR A 23 -9.81 17.82 19.22
N ILE A 24 -8.52 18.12 18.99
CA ILE A 24 -7.65 17.33 18.12
C ILE A 24 -7.53 15.90 18.65
N GLU A 25 -7.27 15.68 19.93
CA GLU A 25 -7.14 14.34 20.54
C GLU A 25 -8.45 13.54 20.51
N THR A 26 -9.59 14.19 20.74
CA THR A 26 -10.89 13.52 20.74
C THR A 26 -11.34 13.14 19.32
N ASN A 27 -10.95 13.93 18.32
CA ASN A 27 -11.40 13.78 16.94
C ASN A 27 -10.32 13.24 16.00
N SER A 28 -9.11 12.93 16.50
CA SER A 28 -8.03 12.32 15.72
C SER A 28 -7.28 11.25 16.50
N THR A 29 -6.98 10.16 15.81
CA THR A 29 -6.05 9.11 16.29
C THR A 29 -4.61 9.56 16.05
N ASP A 30 -3.62 8.92 16.68
CA ASP A 30 -2.20 9.19 16.40
C ASP A 30 -1.87 9.20 14.90
N SER A 31 -2.47 8.28 14.13
CA SER A 31 -2.28 8.18 12.68
C SER A 31 -3.00 9.23 11.84
N SER A 32 -4.10 9.82 12.32
CA SER A 32 -4.86 10.85 11.61
C SER A 32 -4.58 12.28 12.12
N ARG A 33 -3.88 12.38 13.26
CA ARG A 33 -3.48 13.65 13.87
C ARG A 33 -2.55 14.44 12.98
N ASP A 34 -1.56 13.78 12.35
CA ASP A 34 -0.64 14.45 11.43
C ASP A 34 -1.38 15.02 10.20
N LEU A 35 -2.44 14.37 9.72
CA LEU A 35 -3.26 14.88 8.63
C LEU A 35 -4.03 16.14 9.05
N LEU A 36 -4.65 16.11 10.22
CA LEU A 36 -5.39 17.24 10.78
C LEU A 36 -4.46 18.42 11.09
N LEU A 37 -3.29 18.16 11.67
CA LEU A 37 -2.26 19.16 11.91
C LEU A 37 -1.76 19.78 10.59
N ASN A 38 -1.51 18.96 9.56
CA ASN A 38 -1.14 19.45 8.23
C ASN A 38 -2.22 20.32 7.60
N GLU A 39 -3.50 19.99 7.80
CA GLU A 39 -4.63 20.79 7.33
C GLU A 39 -4.67 22.14 8.06
N ILE A 40 -4.48 22.16 9.38
CA ILE A 40 -4.38 23.38 10.19
C ILE A 40 -3.18 24.23 9.74
N TYR A 41 -2.00 23.64 9.53
CA TYR A 41 -0.80 24.35 9.06
C TYR A 41 -0.97 24.89 7.64
N SER A 42 -1.61 24.13 6.75
CA SER A 42 -1.91 24.56 5.39
C SER A 42 -2.90 25.72 5.39
N ALA A 43 -3.90 25.69 6.28
CA ALA A 43 -4.85 26.77 6.44
C ALA A 43 -4.18 28.05 6.98
N PHE A 44 -3.31 27.95 7.98
CA PHE A 44 -2.49 29.07 8.43
C PHE A 44 -1.68 29.67 7.27
N LYS A 45 -1.00 28.82 6.48
CA LYS A 45 -0.24 29.28 5.32
C LYS A 45 -1.11 30.03 4.32
N MET A 46 -2.27 29.49 3.95
CA MET A 46 -3.21 30.15 3.04
C MET A 46 -3.72 31.48 3.60
N LYS A 47 -4.07 31.55 4.88
CA LYS A 47 -4.55 32.78 5.52
C LYS A 47 -3.47 33.85 5.64
N SER A 48 -2.23 33.44 5.91
CA SER A 48 -1.09 34.36 5.90
C SER A 48 -0.88 34.93 4.50
N LEU A 49 -1.04 34.11 3.44
CA LEU A 49 -0.95 34.54 2.05
C LEU A 49 -2.07 35.51 1.68
N ASP A 50 -3.32 35.22 2.05
CA ASP A 50 -4.47 36.11 1.79
C ASP A 50 -4.24 37.49 2.42
N PHE A 51 -3.78 37.52 3.68
CA PHE A 51 -3.46 38.77 4.37
C PHE A 51 -2.35 39.56 3.68
N MET A 52 -1.31 38.91 3.13
CA MET A 52 -0.26 39.60 2.36
C MET A 52 -0.80 40.44 1.21
N PHE A 53 -1.85 39.96 0.54
CA PHE A 53 -2.45 40.72 -0.56
C PHE A 53 -3.14 42.00 -0.09
N GLU A 54 -3.57 42.03 1.18
CA GLU A 54 -4.30 43.14 1.78
C GLU A 54 -3.39 44.14 2.50
N VAL A 55 -2.14 43.77 2.81
CA VAL A 55 -1.14 44.69 3.40
C VAL A 55 -0.78 45.80 2.41
N LYS A 56 -0.69 47.03 2.91
CA LYS A 56 -0.32 48.20 2.11
C LYS A 56 1.16 48.18 1.74
N ASP A 57 1.47 48.67 0.55
CA ASP A 57 2.84 48.67 0.03
C ASP A 57 3.80 49.53 0.90
N GLU A 58 3.29 50.54 1.61
CA GLU A 58 4.04 51.38 2.57
C GLU A 58 4.61 50.55 3.74
N ASP A 59 3.81 49.67 4.33
CA ASP A 59 4.23 48.81 5.45
C ASP A 59 5.26 47.76 5.00
N ILE A 60 5.14 47.30 3.74
CA ILE A 60 6.08 46.34 3.14
C ILE A 60 7.42 47.00 2.82
N LYS A 61 7.40 48.26 2.38
CA LYS A 61 8.61 49.03 2.07
C LYS A 61 9.53 49.15 3.29
N ASP A 62 8.99 49.52 4.44
CA ASP A 62 9.76 49.66 5.68
C ASP A 62 10.39 48.32 6.09
N ALA A 63 9.65 47.24 5.92
CA ALA A 63 10.12 45.88 6.19
C ALA A 63 11.25 45.42 5.25
N ILE A 64 11.11 45.65 3.94
CA ILE A 64 12.15 45.33 2.95
C ILE A 64 13.46 46.04 3.31
N ASN A 65 13.38 47.29 3.74
CA ASN A 65 14.56 48.07 4.11
C ASN A 65 15.20 47.55 5.41
N GLN A 66 14.40 47.16 6.40
CA GLN A 66 14.91 46.59 7.66
C GLN A 66 15.54 45.20 7.48
N PHE A 67 15.02 44.37 6.57
CA PHE A 67 15.45 42.99 6.36
C PHE A 67 16.24 42.77 5.06
N ASP A 68 16.80 43.83 4.45
CA ASP A 68 17.47 43.75 3.13
C ASP A 68 18.56 42.66 3.06
N HIS A 69 19.27 42.43 4.17
CA HIS A 69 20.30 41.40 4.33
C HIS A 69 19.78 39.94 4.41
N LYS A 70 18.47 39.74 4.55
CA LYS A 70 17.81 38.44 4.70
C LYS A 70 16.86 38.13 3.55
N LEU A 71 16.75 39.00 2.56
CA LEU A 71 15.81 38.83 1.45
C LEU A 71 16.17 37.61 0.60
N GLU A 72 15.16 36.78 0.31
CA GLU A 72 15.26 35.73 -0.68
C GLU A 72 14.94 36.29 -2.07
N TYR A 73 15.58 35.74 -3.10
CA TYR A 73 15.38 36.18 -4.48
C TYR A 73 15.03 35.01 -5.41
N PHE A 74 14.15 35.31 -6.37
CA PHE A 74 13.90 34.47 -7.53
C PHE A 74 14.40 35.14 -8.81
N TYR A 75 14.74 34.32 -9.80
CA TYR A 75 15.24 34.76 -11.11
C TYR A 75 14.29 34.25 -12.19
N LEU A 76 13.46 35.16 -12.71
CA LEU A 76 12.39 34.84 -13.65
C LEU A 76 12.87 34.91 -15.10
N SER A 77 12.55 33.90 -15.90
CA SER A 77 12.60 34.01 -17.35
C SER A 77 11.48 34.94 -17.86
N GLU A 78 11.58 35.42 -19.10
CA GLU A 78 10.49 36.21 -19.72
C GLU A 78 9.17 35.44 -19.74
N GLU A 79 9.22 34.12 -19.94
CA GLU A 79 8.04 33.25 -19.90
C GLU A 79 7.44 33.17 -18.49
N ASP A 80 8.27 33.01 -17.45
CA ASP A 80 7.81 32.97 -16.06
C ASP A 80 7.22 34.31 -15.62
N LYS A 81 7.86 35.41 -16.04
CA LYS A 81 7.38 36.77 -15.79
C LYS A 81 5.95 36.97 -16.30
N LEU A 82 5.67 36.53 -17.53
CA LEU A 82 4.33 36.56 -18.12
C LEU A 82 3.31 35.74 -17.30
N LYS A 83 3.70 34.54 -16.84
CA LYS A 83 2.83 33.65 -16.06
C LYS A 83 2.46 34.24 -14.70
N VAL A 84 3.40 34.95 -14.08
CA VAL A 84 3.26 35.42 -12.69
C VAL A 84 3.09 36.92 -12.56
N GLN A 85 2.89 37.64 -13.66
CA GLN A 85 2.81 39.10 -13.69
C GLN A 85 1.81 39.69 -12.68
N HIS A 86 0.68 39.01 -12.44
CA HIS A 86 -0.35 39.43 -11.50
C HIS A 86 0.06 39.30 -10.02
N PHE A 87 1.14 38.57 -9.76
CA PHE A 87 1.72 38.35 -8.45
C PHE A 87 2.97 39.21 -8.21
N ILE A 88 3.43 39.95 -9.23
CA ILE A 88 4.56 40.86 -9.13
C ILE A 88 4.03 42.25 -8.77
N LYS A 89 4.57 42.83 -7.71
CA LYS A 89 4.37 44.24 -7.36
C LYS A 89 5.71 44.96 -7.36
N GLU A 90 5.71 46.20 -7.83
CA GLU A 90 6.84 47.10 -7.68
C GLU A 90 6.67 47.89 -6.37
N ILE A 91 7.56 47.65 -5.41
CA ILE A 91 7.55 48.30 -4.10
C ILE A 91 8.92 48.93 -3.91
N ASP A 92 8.96 50.25 -3.75
CA ASP A 92 10.21 51.03 -3.60
C ASP A 92 11.26 50.76 -4.70
N ASN A 93 10.82 50.75 -5.96
CA ASN A 93 11.62 50.42 -7.15
C ASN A 93 12.24 49.01 -7.11
N LYS A 94 11.78 48.14 -6.21
CA LYS A 94 12.16 46.73 -6.14
C LYS A 94 10.97 45.88 -6.58
N LEU A 95 11.20 44.98 -7.53
CA LEU A 95 10.18 44.00 -7.91
C LEU A 95 10.06 42.94 -6.82
N THR A 96 8.85 42.71 -6.38
CA THR A 96 8.49 41.75 -5.32
C THR A 96 7.48 40.77 -5.87
N ILE A 97 7.54 39.50 -5.45
CA ILE A 97 6.61 38.46 -5.86
C ILE A 97 6.00 37.75 -4.65
N PHE A 98 4.68 37.54 -4.73
CA PHE A 98 3.88 36.90 -3.70
C PHE A 98 3.25 35.61 -4.23
N ASN A 99 2.98 34.65 -3.35
CA ASN A 99 2.17 33.46 -3.64
C ASN A 99 2.61 32.60 -4.85
N VAL A 100 3.90 32.59 -5.18
CA VAL A 100 4.44 31.73 -6.25
C VAL A 100 5.51 30.77 -5.71
N GLY A 101 5.45 29.52 -6.17
CA GLY A 101 6.45 28.48 -5.93
C GLY A 101 6.92 27.86 -7.24
N GLY A 102 7.99 27.06 -7.19
CA GLY A 102 8.54 26.38 -8.37
C GLY A 102 9.40 27.26 -9.28
N LEU A 103 9.76 28.47 -8.83
CA LEU A 103 10.65 29.37 -9.54
C LEU A 103 12.12 29.10 -9.18
N SER A 104 13.02 29.43 -10.10
CA SER A 104 14.46 29.24 -9.91
C SER A 104 15.01 30.24 -8.89
N LYS A 105 15.65 29.71 -7.83
CA LYS A 105 16.50 30.49 -6.91
C LYS A 105 17.93 30.68 -7.43
N VAL A 106 18.28 30.05 -8.55
CA VAL A 106 19.63 30.11 -9.13
C VAL A 106 19.82 31.46 -9.82
N ALA A 107 20.88 32.17 -9.41
CA ALA A 107 21.23 33.47 -9.97
C ALA A 107 21.56 33.38 -11.45
N ASP A 108 20.91 34.23 -12.24
CA ASP A 108 21.13 34.34 -13.68
C ASP A 108 21.06 35.82 -14.08
N PRO A 109 22.17 36.43 -14.55
CA PRO A 109 22.21 37.84 -14.95
C PRO A 109 21.28 38.20 -16.11
N LYS A 110 20.83 37.20 -16.89
CA LYS A 110 19.91 37.40 -18.02
C LYS A 110 18.44 37.31 -17.62
N LYS A 111 18.16 36.96 -16.37
CA LYS A 111 16.81 36.79 -15.83
C LYS A 111 16.45 37.94 -14.90
N LEU A 112 15.16 38.22 -14.82
CA LEU A 112 14.64 39.27 -13.96
C LEU A 112 14.75 38.84 -12.49
N LYS A 113 15.50 39.61 -11.70
CA LYS A 113 15.64 39.39 -10.25
C LYS A 113 14.43 39.98 -9.52
N VAL A 114 13.76 39.17 -8.71
CA VAL A 114 12.56 39.56 -7.96
C VAL A 114 12.67 39.10 -6.50
N ILE A 115 12.27 39.94 -5.55
CA ILE A 115 12.29 39.64 -4.12
C ILE A 115 11.15 38.69 -3.79
N TYR A 116 11.45 37.61 -3.09
CA TYR A 116 10.46 36.66 -2.62
C TYR A 116 10.07 36.96 -1.17
N LEU A 117 8.84 37.43 -0.96
CA LEU A 117 8.39 37.90 0.36
C LEU A 117 7.52 36.90 1.14
N ASN A 118 7.11 35.77 0.55
CA ASN A 118 6.19 34.83 1.22
C ASN A 118 6.72 34.22 2.51
N ASN A 119 8.02 33.91 2.56
CA ASN A 119 8.59 33.16 3.68
C ASN A 119 9.18 34.08 4.77
N LEU A 120 9.64 35.28 4.39
CA LEU A 120 10.29 36.22 5.29
C LEU A 120 9.36 36.80 6.36
N MET A 121 8.11 37.12 6.00
CA MET A 121 7.09 37.58 6.94
C MET A 121 6.71 36.52 7.98
N ILE A 122 6.63 35.26 7.54
CA ILE A 122 6.27 34.12 8.37
C ILE A 122 7.42 33.77 9.32
N GLU A 123 8.67 33.85 8.84
CA GLU A 123 9.88 33.52 9.60
C GLU A 123 10.29 34.62 10.60
N TYR A 124 10.21 35.91 10.22
CA TYR A 124 10.73 37.04 11.03
C TYR A 124 9.63 37.87 11.73
N HIS A 125 8.48 37.24 11.92
CA HIS A 125 7.25 37.71 12.59
C HIS A 125 7.41 38.80 13.67
N ASP A 126 8.32 38.67 14.63
CA ASP A 126 8.42 39.59 15.79
C ASP A 126 9.16 40.91 15.52
N GLY A 127 9.44 41.22 14.26
CA GLY A 127 10.02 42.52 13.91
C GLY A 127 9.88 42.91 12.45
N PHE A 128 9.04 42.20 11.67
CA PHE A 128 8.94 42.44 10.24
C PHE A 128 8.32 43.81 9.92
N PHE A 129 7.33 44.24 10.71
CA PHE A 129 6.71 45.57 10.57
C PHE A 129 7.10 46.48 11.73
N GLN A 130 7.24 47.77 11.43
CA GLN A 130 7.50 48.79 12.45
C GLN A 130 6.25 49.16 13.25
N HIS A 131 5.05 48.95 12.69
CA HIS A 131 3.76 49.29 13.30
C HIS A 131 2.82 48.08 13.28
N GLU A 132 1.93 47.98 14.26
CA GLU A 132 0.91 46.93 14.29
C GLU A 132 -0.12 47.12 13.16
N ILE A 133 -0.30 46.08 12.34
CA ILE A 133 -1.32 46.05 11.28
C ILE A 133 -2.57 45.34 11.81
N LYS A 134 -3.74 45.96 11.63
CA LYS A 134 -5.03 45.37 12.04
C LYS A 134 -5.28 44.00 11.39
N GLY A 135 -5.67 43.01 12.18
CA GLY A 135 -5.87 41.62 11.74
C GLY A 135 -4.60 40.77 11.81
N PHE A 136 -3.43 41.39 11.96
CA PHE A 136 -2.17 40.68 12.17
C PHE A 136 -2.14 39.98 13.54
N GLU A 137 -2.81 40.53 14.55
CA GLU A 137 -2.94 39.94 15.88
C GLU A 137 -3.57 38.53 15.85
N ASN A 138 -4.54 38.33 14.95
CA ASN A 138 -5.22 37.06 14.76
C ASN A 138 -4.31 36.04 14.07
N LEU A 139 -3.54 36.48 13.07
CA LEU A 139 -2.54 35.63 12.42
C LEU A 139 -1.37 35.30 13.34
N ARG A 140 -0.95 36.26 14.18
CA ARG A 140 0.05 36.07 15.24
C ARG A 140 -0.40 35.01 16.22
N HIS A 141 -1.64 35.12 16.68
CA HIS A 141 -2.24 34.12 17.56
C HIS A 141 -2.27 32.74 16.88
N PHE A 142 -2.76 32.66 15.64
CA PHE A 142 -2.81 31.39 14.90
C PHE A 142 -1.40 30.79 14.71
N LYS A 143 -0.40 31.61 14.37
CA LYS A 143 1.00 31.16 14.28
C LYS A 143 1.47 30.58 15.62
N SER A 144 1.25 31.29 16.72
CA SER A 144 1.61 30.84 18.07
C SER A 144 0.91 29.52 18.43
N ILE A 145 -0.35 29.34 18.04
CA ILE A 145 -1.06 28.06 18.17
C ILE A 145 -0.40 26.99 17.30
N CYS A 146 -0.06 27.26 16.04
CA CYS A 146 0.62 26.30 15.18
C CYS A 146 1.98 25.87 15.74
N GLU A 147 2.76 26.82 16.28
CA GLU A 147 4.04 26.55 16.93
C GLU A 147 3.85 25.76 18.22
N SER A 148 2.86 26.13 19.05
CA SER A 148 2.53 25.40 20.29
C SER A 148 1.99 24.01 19.99
N LEU A 149 1.25 23.81 18.90
CA LEU A 149 0.77 22.50 18.45
C LEU A 149 1.92 21.65 17.91
N LYS A 150 2.84 22.26 17.13
CA LYS A 150 4.08 21.60 16.74
C LYS A 150 4.83 21.19 17.99
N GLU A 151 5.10 22.11 18.90
CA GLU A 151 5.82 21.81 20.13
C GLU A 151 5.08 20.78 21.00
N HIS A 152 3.76 20.81 21.12
CA HIS A 152 3.00 19.87 21.95
C HIS A 152 2.97 18.46 21.36
N PHE A 153 2.68 18.34 20.06
CA PHE A 153 2.60 17.06 19.36
C PHE A 153 3.97 16.56 18.85
N GLU A 154 4.97 17.43 18.78
CA GLU A 154 6.38 17.07 18.66
C GLU A 154 6.99 16.79 20.05
N LYS A 155 6.55 17.38 21.17
CA LYS A 155 7.02 17.00 22.53
C LYS A 155 6.49 15.66 23.00
N THR A 156 5.33 15.24 22.52
CA THR A 156 4.93 13.81 22.61
C THR A 156 5.82 12.91 21.75
N LYS A 157 6.50 13.46 20.74
CA LYS A 157 7.64 12.85 20.03
C LYS A 157 9.01 13.18 20.67
N GLU A 158 9.17 14.13 21.60
CA GLU A 158 10.45 14.47 22.27
C GLU A 158 10.70 13.74 23.58
N LYS A 159 9.73 12.97 24.11
CA LYS A 159 10.11 11.73 24.84
C LYS A 159 10.80 10.71 23.93
N ILE A 160 10.90 11.00 22.63
CA ILE A 160 11.63 10.27 21.59
C ILE A 160 12.50 11.25 20.78
N LYS A 161 13.29 12.11 21.43
CA LYS A 161 14.43 12.76 20.75
C LYS A 161 15.69 11.89 20.88
N VAL A 162 16.00 11.24 19.76
CA VAL A 162 17.33 10.90 19.24
C VAL A 162 18.28 10.27 20.26
N GLN A 163 18.04 8.99 20.53
CA GLN A 163 19.14 8.04 20.64
C GLN A 163 19.53 7.61 19.21
N PRO A 164 20.73 7.02 18.99
CA PRO A 164 21.04 6.35 17.73
C PRO A 164 19.86 5.47 17.34
N ILE A 165 19.72 5.10 16.06
CA ILE A 165 18.89 3.95 15.73
C ILE A 165 19.50 2.76 16.47
N GLN A 166 19.13 2.54 17.73
CA GLN A 166 19.01 1.22 18.29
C GLN A 166 17.93 0.59 17.43
N ILE A 167 18.41 -0.07 16.38
CA ILE A 167 17.75 -1.26 15.89
C ILE A 167 17.54 -2.06 17.16
N ASP A 168 16.31 -2.05 17.66
CA ASP A 168 15.90 -3.08 18.57
C ASP A 168 16.27 -4.38 17.85
N ASN A 169 17.13 -5.19 18.47
CA ASN A 169 17.63 -6.43 17.90
C ASN A 169 16.46 -7.38 17.51
N ALA A 170 15.22 -7.05 17.91
CA ALA A 170 13.99 -7.67 17.44
C ALA A 170 13.58 -7.32 15.99
N ASN A 171 13.91 -6.13 15.45
CA ASN A 171 13.47 -5.67 14.12
C ASN A 171 14.42 -6.02 12.97
N TYR A 172 15.59 -6.57 13.30
CA TYR A 172 16.44 -7.26 12.33
C TYR A 172 16.22 -8.77 12.34
N GLN A 173 15.20 -9.25 13.06
CA GLN A 173 14.66 -10.55 12.72
C GLN A 173 14.08 -10.42 11.32
N LYS A 174 14.47 -11.33 10.43
CA LYS A 174 14.00 -11.50 9.04
C LYS A 174 12.45 -11.53 8.90
N ASP A 175 11.74 -11.45 10.02
CA ASP A 175 10.31 -11.71 10.22
C ASP A 175 9.55 -10.64 11.04
N ASN A 176 10.17 -9.61 11.64
CA ASN A 176 9.41 -8.64 12.45
C ASN A 176 8.96 -7.40 11.66
N PHE A 177 7.93 -7.59 10.85
CA PHE A 177 7.27 -6.52 10.07
C PHE A 177 5.95 -6.04 10.72
N LYS A 178 5.66 -6.46 11.96
CA LYS A 178 4.32 -6.35 12.57
C LYS A 178 3.80 -4.91 12.67
N ASP A 179 4.69 -3.94 12.83
CA ASP A 179 4.33 -2.53 13.03
C ASP A 179 4.40 -1.68 11.75
N LEU A 180 4.75 -2.29 10.61
CA LEU A 180 4.91 -1.57 9.34
C LEU A 180 3.64 -1.62 8.48
N LEU A 181 3.42 -0.53 7.75
CA LEU A 181 2.48 -0.51 6.63
C LEU A 181 3.15 -1.06 5.36
N LEU A 182 2.32 -1.46 4.39
CA LEU A 182 2.76 -2.34 3.29
C LEU A 182 3.85 -1.78 2.38
N VAL A 183 3.90 -0.47 2.14
CA VAL A 183 4.97 0.12 1.29
C VAL A 183 6.32 0.06 2.00
N GLU A 184 6.36 0.35 3.29
CA GLU A 184 7.60 0.32 4.07
C GLU A 184 8.11 -1.11 4.27
N GLU A 185 7.20 -2.06 4.52
CA GLU A 185 7.55 -3.47 4.53
C GLU A 185 8.14 -3.92 3.19
N LEU A 186 7.50 -3.54 2.08
CA LEU A 186 7.95 -3.90 0.74
C LEU A 186 9.35 -3.34 0.44
N GLU A 187 9.60 -2.08 0.81
CA GLU A 187 10.91 -1.44 0.67
C GLU A 187 11.98 -2.13 1.52
N LYS A 188 11.67 -2.54 2.75
CA LYS A 188 12.60 -3.29 3.61
C LYS A 188 12.92 -4.68 3.03
N ARG A 189 11.89 -5.42 2.58
CA ARG A 189 12.09 -6.74 1.95
C ARG A 189 12.97 -6.63 0.70
N LEU A 190 12.75 -5.60 -0.11
CA LEU A 190 13.56 -5.34 -1.28
C LEU A 190 15.01 -4.98 -0.94
N ALA A 191 15.22 -4.16 0.10
CA ALA A 191 16.57 -3.81 0.55
C ALA A 191 17.34 -5.04 1.07
N ILE A 192 16.67 -5.94 1.81
CA ILE A 192 17.26 -7.20 2.27
C ILE A 192 17.71 -8.04 1.08
N GLU A 193 16.85 -8.27 0.08
CA GLU A 193 17.26 -9.04 -1.11
C GLU A 193 18.38 -8.34 -1.88
N ALA A 194 18.34 -7.00 -2.00
CA ALA A 194 19.36 -6.23 -2.69
C ALA A 194 20.74 -6.42 -2.06
N VAL A 195 20.81 -6.37 -0.72
CA VAL A 195 22.05 -6.62 0.01
C VAL A 195 22.48 -8.08 -0.14
N GLU A 196 21.58 -9.04 0.05
CA GLU A 196 21.92 -10.47 -0.10
C GLU A 196 22.45 -10.79 -1.51
N TYR A 197 21.86 -10.20 -2.55
CA TYR A 197 22.31 -10.36 -3.93
C TYR A 197 23.66 -9.68 -4.19
N LYS A 198 23.85 -8.45 -3.67
CA LYS A 198 25.13 -7.73 -3.76
C LYS A 198 26.26 -8.51 -3.08
N THR A 199 26.03 -9.02 -1.87
CA THR A 199 26.99 -9.85 -1.13
C THR A 199 27.36 -11.11 -1.90
N LYS A 200 26.38 -11.81 -2.51
CA LYS A 200 26.67 -12.98 -3.36
C LYS A 200 27.58 -12.63 -4.54
N ILE A 201 27.36 -11.48 -5.18
CA ILE A 201 28.19 -11.06 -6.32
C ILE A 201 29.58 -10.63 -5.86
N ASP A 202 29.69 -9.89 -4.76
CA ASP A 202 30.97 -9.36 -4.29
C ASP A 202 31.85 -10.45 -3.68
N GLU A 203 31.26 -11.36 -2.88
CA GLU A 203 32.00 -12.40 -2.15
C GLU A 203 32.14 -13.69 -2.95
N LEU A 204 31.16 -14.02 -3.81
CA LEU A 204 31.12 -15.26 -4.60
C LEU A 204 31.19 -14.99 -6.11
N TRP A 205 31.92 -13.93 -6.51
CA TRP A 205 32.08 -13.48 -7.90
C TRP A 205 32.57 -14.57 -8.89
N GLN A 206 33.22 -15.62 -8.40
CA GLN A 206 33.66 -16.76 -9.22
C GLN A 206 32.51 -17.69 -9.63
N THR A 207 31.39 -17.64 -8.90
CA THR A 207 30.21 -18.51 -9.10
C THR A 207 28.98 -17.69 -9.54
N TYR A 208 28.92 -16.41 -9.21
CA TYR A 208 27.79 -15.53 -9.47
C TYR A 208 28.20 -14.31 -10.30
N THR A 209 27.51 -14.10 -11.42
CA THR A 209 27.63 -12.90 -12.25
C THR A 209 26.41 -12.00 -12.06
N PHE A 210 26.62 -10.69 -12.13
CA PHE A 210 25.54 -9.72 -12.08
C PHE A 210 24.57 -9.91 -13.25
N ASP A 211 23.30 -10.15 -12.94
CA ASP A 211 22.18 -10.23 -13.88
C ASP A 211 21.33 -8.95 -13.76
N PRO A 212 21.34 -8.07 -14.77
CA PRO A 212 20.60 -6.82 -14.75
C PRO A 212 19.07 -6.99 -14.80
N THR A 213 18.57 -8.21 -15.03
CA THR A 213 17.14 -8.53 -15.07
C THR A 213 16.63 -9.26 -13.83
N TYR A 214 17.54 -9.61 -12.91
CA TYR A 214 17.23 -10.35 -11.69
C TYR A 214 16.12 -9.69 -10.88
N PHE A 215 16.26 -8.39 -10.58
CA PHE A 215 15.27 -7.66 -9.78
C PHE A 215 13.94 -7.46 -10.50
N ASP A 216 13.92 -7.46 -11.83
CA ASP A 216 12.65 -7.44 -12.57
C ASP A 216 11.84 -8.71 -12.32
N THR A 217 12.52 -9.87 -12.39
CA THR A 217 11.92 -11.19 -12.17
C THR A 217 11.56 -11.41 -10.70
N PHE A 218 12.46 -11.05 -9.79
CA PHE A 218 12.24 -11.18 -8.34
C PHE A 218 11.07 -10.31 -7.87
N ILE A 219 11.03 -9.03 -8.26
CA ILE A 219 9.97 -8.10 -7.86
C ILE A 219 8.63 -8.50 -8.48
N SER A 220 8.61 -8.99 -9.71
CA SER A 220 7.35 -9.42 -10.34
C SER A 220 6.87 -10.80 -9.89
N GLY A 221 7.77 -11.65 -9.35
CA GLY A 221 7.51 -13.03 -8.94
C GLY A 221 7.54 -13.23 -7.43
N ASP A 222 8.70 -13.60 -6.89
CA ASP A 222 8.87 -14.07 -5.51
C ASP A 222 8.46 -13.03 -4.48
N LEU A 223 8.94 -11.79 -4.63
CA LEU A 223 8.59 -10.70 -3.72
C LEU A 223 7.08 -10.44 -3.71
N TYR A 224 6.43 -10.54 -4.87
CA TYR A 224 4.99 -10.33 -5.00
C TYR A 224 4.18 -11.41 -4.26
N ASN A 225 4.61 -12.68 -4.37
CA ASN A 225 3.96 -13.78 -3.65
C ASN A 225 4.16 -13.66 -2.13
N VAL A 226 5.39 -13.35 -1.71
CA VAL A 226 5.72 -13.14 -0.29
C VAL A 226 4.93 -11.98 0.29
N PHE A 227 4.83 -10.87 -0.45
CA PHE A 227 4.04 -9.70 -0.07
C PHE A 227 2.56 -10.03 0.15
N LEU A 228 1.92 -10.74 -0.79
CA LEU A 228 0.52 -11.14 -0.65
C LEU A 228 0.31 -12.05 0.57
N ASN A 229 1.15 -13.08 0.72
CA ASN A 229 1.06 -13.98 1.85
C ASN A 229 1.23 -13.24 3.19
N ALA A 230 2.15 -12.28 3.25
CA ALA A 230 2.38 -11.46 4.44
C ALA A 230 1.17 -10.62 4.82
N ILE A 231 0.41 -10.10 3.84
CA ILE A 231 -0.85 -9.40 4.10
C ILE A 231 -1.83 -10.35 4.80
N TYR A 232 -2.07 -11.53 4.22
CA TYR A 232 -3.05 -12.49 4.74
C TYR A 232 -2.67 -13.00 6.14
N GLU A 233 -1.40 -13.35 6.36
CA GLU A 233 -0.93 -13.77 7.68
C GLU A 233 -1.03 -12.65 8.72
N ARG A 234 -0.84 -11.38 8.32
CA ARG A 234 -0.98 -10.24 9.24
C ARG A 234 -2.42 -9.94 9.62
N ILE A 235 -3.36 -10.06 8.67
CA ILE A 235 -4.78 -9.76 8.95
C ILE A 235 -5.50 -10.91 9.64
N LYS A 236 -5.01 -12.15 9.50
CA LYS A 236 -5.62 -13.37 10.05
C LYS A 236 -5.91 -13.32 11.56
N PRO A 237 -5.02 -12.84 12.44
CA PRO A 237 -5.30 -12.74 13.87
C PRO A 237 -6.11 -11.50 14.28
N LEU A 238 -6.38 -10.57 13.36
CA LEU A 238 -6.97 -9.27 13.66
C LEU A 238 -8.50 -9.29 13.59
N ASN A 239 -9.15 -8.38 14.31
CA ASN A 239 -10.60 -8.16 14.16
C ASN A 239 -10.94 -7.28 12.95
N ASP A 240 -12.20 -7.25 12.51
CA ASP A 240 -12.65 -6.54 11.31
C ASP A 240 -12.28 -5.04 11.34
N PHE A 241 -12.36 -4.41 12.51
CA PHE A 241 -11.99 -3.01 12.66
C PHE A 241 -10.48 -2.81 12.41
N GLU A 242 -9.65 -3.67 12.99
CA GLU A 242 -8.19 -3.65 12.82
C GLU A 242 -7.77 -3.97 11.39
N ILE A 243 -8.41 -4.95 10.75
CA ILE A 243 -8.15 -5.30 9.34
C ILE A 243 -8.50 -4.12 8.43
N ASN A 244 -9.70 -3.54 8.60
CA ASN A 244 -10.13 -2.38 7.81
C ASN A 244 -9.16 -1.20 7.97
N LYS A 245 -8.75 -0.92 9.21
CA LYS A 245 -7.81 0.14 9.55
C LYS A 245 -6.46 -0.10 8.86
N TYR A 246 -5.87 -1.28 9.06
CA TYR A 246 -4.57 -1.64 8.51
C TYR A 246 -4.54 -1.57 6.98
N LEU A 247 -5.51 -2.20 6.31
CA LEU A 247 -5.59 -2.23 4.85
C LEU A 247 -5.87 -0.84 4.27
N THR A 248 -6.74 -0.04 4.89
CA THR A 248 -7.03 1.33 4.44
C THR A 248 -5.80 2.24 4.59
N LEU A 249 -5.10 2.16 5.71
CA LEU A 249 -3.84 2.91 5.92
C LEU A 249 -2.79 2.48 4.91
N SER A 250 -2.65 1.18 4.65
CA SER A 250 -1.70 0.66 3.67
C SER A 250 -2.02 1.09 2.24
N VAL A 251 -3.28 1.05 1.80
CA VAL A 251 -3.70 1.58 0.49
C VAL A 251 -3.42 3.08 0.38
N ASN A 252 -3.68 3.86 1.43
CA ASN A 252 -3.37 5.28 1.44
C ASN A 252 -1.85 5.54 1.44
N GLN A 253 -1.06 4.65 2.05
CA GLN A 253 0.39 4.72 1.98
C GLN A 253 0.88 4.65 0.54
N PHE A 254 0.33 3.78 -0.31
CA PHE A 254 0.68 3.74 -1.75
C PHE A 254 0.43 5.06 -2.50
N LYS A 255 -0.43 5.96 -1.99
CA LYS A 255 -0.67 7.30 -2.57
C LYS A 255 0.37 8.33 -2.11
N THR A 256 0.83 8.22 -0.87
CA THR A 256 1.75 9.20 -0.26
C THR A 256 3.22 8.80 -0.44
N HIS A 257 3.50 7.49 -0.46
CA HIS A 257 4.80 6.84 -0.52
C HIS A 257 5.14 6.38 -1.94
N THR A 258 5.08 7.30 -2.90
CA THR A 258 5.37 6.99 -4.31
C THR A 258 6.87 6.77 -4.53
N PRO A 259 7.29 5.96 -5.53
CA PRO A 259 8.71 5.73 -5.80
C PRO A 259 9.51 7.01 -6.08
N THR A 260 8.85 8.04 -6.60
CA THR A 260 9.46 9.37 -6.82
C THR A 260 9.81 10.10 -5.54
N LYS A 261 9.02 9.94 -4.48
CA LYS A 261 9.21 10.62 -3.19
C LYS A 261 10.11 9.83 -2.24
N ARG A 262 10.27 8.52 -2.46
CA ARG A 262 10.95 7.60 -1.54
C ARG A 262 12.32 7.11 -1.97
N ALA A 263 12.85 7.60 -3.09
CA ALA A 263 14.18 7.22 -3.56
C ALA A 263 15.28 7.45 -2.50
N GLU A 264 15.30 8.63 -1.88
CA GLU A 264 16.28 8.95 -0.82
C GLU A 264 16.06 8.12 0.45
N THR A 265 14.81 7.84 0.80
CA THR A 265 14.50 6.96 1.93
C THR A 265 14.98 5.54 1.66
N PHE A 266 14.79 5.02 0.45
CA PHE A 266 15.24 3.69 0.06
C PHE A 266 16.76 3.55 0.11
N LYS A 267 17.53 4.55 -0.34
CA LYS A 267 19.00 4.55 -0.20
C LYS A 267 19.41 4.37 1.27
N ARG A 268 18.76 5.08 2.19
CA ARG A 268 19.01 4.96 3.63
C ARG A 268 18.63 3.58 4.16
N ILE A 269 17.50 3.02 3.74
CA ILE A 269 17.08 1.66 4.12
C ILE A 269 18.13 0.66 3.62
N TYR A 270 18.55 0.76 2.36
CA TYR A 270 19.57 -0.11 1.76
C TYR A 270 20.90 -0.03 2.52
N GLN A 271 21.44 1.17 2.76
CA GLN A 271 22.69 1.33 3.50
C GLN A 271 22.57 0.80 4.94
N ALA A 272 21.47 1.08 5.64
CA ALA A 272 21.23 0.55 6.98
C ALA A 272 21.17 -0.99 6.99
N THR A 273 20.63 -1.59 5.92
CA THR A 273 20.58 -3.04 5.74
C THR A 273 21.95 -3.62 5.41
N TYR A 274 22.74 -2.93 4.60
CA TYR A 274 24.08 -3.37 4.20
C TYR A 274 25.05 -3.41 5.39
N TRP A 275 24.98 -2.39 6.25
CA TRP A 275 25.94 -2.24 7.35
C TRP A 275 25.58 -3.00 8.62
N TYR A 276 24.38 -3.56 8.73
CA TYR A 276 23.95 -4.28 9.92
C TYR A 276 24.88 -5.46 10.26
N PRO A 277 25.13 -5.74 11.57
CA PRO A 277 24.59 -5.08 12.77
C PRO A 277 25.26 -3.76 13.15
N ASN A 278 26.18 -3.27 12.32
CA ASN A 278 26.93 -2.06 12.63
C ASN A 278 26.08 -0.81 12.39
N GLN A 279 26.06 0.09 13.38
CA GLN A 279 25.41 1.39 13.25
C GLN A 279 26.36 2.36 12.55
N ILE A 280 26.22 2.49 11.24
CA ILE A 280 26.97 3.47 10.44
C ILE A 280 26.01 4.56 10.01
N GLU A 281 26.37 5.82 10.32
CA GLU A 281 25.63 6.98 9.87
C GLU A 281 25.63 7.03 8.34
N TYR A 282 24.46 7.27 7.74
CA TYR A 282 24.32 7.40 6.30
C TYR A 282 25.29 8.45 5.78
N LYS A 283 26.15 8.05 4.85
CA LYS A 283 27.00 8.94 4.08
C LYS A 283 26.73 8.67 2.62
N GLU A 284 26.48 9.73 1.84
CA GLU A 284 26.31 9.60 0.40
C GLU A 284 27.56 8.94 -0.18
N ASN A 285 27.36 7.77 -0.81
CA ASN A 285 28.41 7.03 -1.49
C ASN A 285 27.94 6.76 -2.92
N LYS A 286 28.64 7.37 -3.88
CA LYS A 286 28.28 7.30 -5.30
C LYS A 286 28.06 5.88 -5.81
N HIS A 287 28.91 4.93 -5.41
CA HIS A 287 28.84 3.56 -5.92
C HIS A 287 27.66 2.77 -5.33
N ASP A 288 27.45 2.87 -4.01
CA ASP A 288 26.38 2.13 -3.32
C ASP A 288 25.00 2.72 -3.64
N ASP A 289 24.94 4.05 -3.80
CA ASP A 289 23.74 4.75 -4.23
C ASP A 289 23.39 4.40 -5.68
N GLU A 290 24.37 4.26 -6.58
CA GLU A 290 24.13 3.83 -7.96
C GLU A 290 23.52 2.41 -8.01
N TYR A 291 24.03 1.47 -7.20
CA TYR A 291 23.47 0.12 -7.11
C TYR A 291 22.07 0.11 -6.51
N ALA A 292 21.85 0.81 -5.39
CA ALA A 292 20.53 0.94 -4.78
C ALA A 292 19.52 1.55 -5.78
N MET A 293 19.94 2.54 -6.58
CA MET A 293 19.08 3.16 -7.59
C MET A 293 18.83 2.26 -8.80
N HIS A 294 19.74 1.33 -9.13
CA HIS A 294 19.48 0.27 -10.11
C HIS A 294 18.32 -0.63 -9.64
N VAL A 295 18.35 -1.10 -8.38
CA VAL A 295 17.25 -1.89 -7.80
C VAL A 295 15.95 -1.07 -7.77
N TRP A 296 16.04 0.20 -7.34
CA TRP A 296 14.90 1.11 -7.24
C TRP A 296 14.20 1.35 -8.57
N LYS A 297 14.93 1.32 -9.69
CA LYS A 297 14.36 1.43 -11.03
C LYS A 297 13.37 0.31 -11.32
N HIS A 298 13.71 -0.94 -10.98
CA HIS A 298 12.82 -2.09 -11.15
C HIS A 298 11.63 -2.05 -10.17
N TYR A 299 11.86 -1.60 -8.94
CA TYR A 299 10.76 -1.37 -8.00
C TYR A 299 9.74 -0.37 -8.54
N LYS A 300 10.22 0.75 -9.08
CA LYS A 300 9.37 1.79 -9.67
C LYS A 300 8.50 1.26 -10.82
N SER A 301 9.01 0.35 -11.66
CA SER A 301 8.22 -0.22 -12.77
C SER A 301 7.12 -1.16 -12.29
N HIS A 302 7.30 -1.82 -11.15
CA HIS A 302 6.33 -2.78 -10.60
C HIS A 302 5.44 -2.20 -9.49
N PHE A 303 5.70 -0.97 -9.01
CA PHE A 303 4.99 -0.36 -7.88
C PHE A 303 3.45 -0.42 -7.99
N ASN A 304 2.91 -0.12 -9.19
CA ASN A 304 1.46 -0.14 -9.40
C ASN A 304 0.86 -1.54 -9.22
N LYS A 305 1.60 -2.60 -9.54
CA LYS A 305 1.15 -3.99 -9.34
C LYS A 305 0.89 -4.28 -7.85
N TYR A 306 1.76 -3.80 -6.97
CA TYR A 306 1.61 -3.95 -5.52
C TYR A 306 0.50 -3.08 -4.95
N LYS A 307 0.36 -1.87 -5.49
CA LYS A 307 -0.76 -0.98 -5.16
C LYS A 307 -2.10 -1.63 -5.50
N GLU A 308 -2.27 -2.09 -6.73
CA GLU A 308 -3.48 -2.77 -7.21
C GLU A 308 -3.79 -4.02 -6.38
N ALA A 309 -2.77 -4.83 -6.08
CA ALA A 309 -2.92 -6.00 -5.22
C ALA A 309 -3.45 -5.63 -3.83
N THR A 310 -2.91 -4.57 -3.22
CA THR A 310 -3.34 -4.09 -1.90
C THR A 310 -4.75 -3.51 -1.94
N GLU A 311 -5.09 -2.76 -2.99
CA GLU A 311 -6.43 -2.24 -3.22
C GLU A 311 -7.44 -3.38 -3.37
N ASN A 312 -7.09 -4.45 -4.09
CA ASN A 312 -7.93 -5.63 -4.24
C ASN A 312 -8.17 -6.33 -2.89
N VAL A 313 -7.13 -6.52 -2.07
CA VAL A 313 -7.31 -7.12 -0.73
C VAL A 313 -8.22 -6.26 0.15
N LEU A 314 -8.10 -4.93 0.11
CA LEU A 314 -9.03 -4.04 0.82
C LEU A 314 -10.46 -4.16 0.30
N GLN A 315 -10.66 -4.29 -1.00
CA GLN A 315 -11.99 -4.50 -1.57
C GLN A 315 -12.57 -5.85 -1.17
N ASP A 316 -11.77 -6.91 -1.20
CA ASP A 316 -12.18 -8.24 -0.73
C ASP A 316 -12.62 -8.18 0.73
N PHE A 317 -11.89 -7.45 1.58
CA PHE A 317 -12.28 -7.21 2.96
C PHE A 317 -13.61 -6.45 3.06
N LYS A 318 -13.77 -5.35 2.32
CA LYS A 318 -15.01 -4.54 2.32
C LYS A 318 -16.22 -5.32 1.79
N ASN A 319 -15.98 -6.26 0.88
CA ASN A 319 -16.98 -7.15 0.34
C ASN A 319 -17.30 -8.34 1.28
N GLY A 320 -16.65 -8.41 2.45
CA GLY A 320 -16.85 -9.48 3.42
C GLY A 320 -16.23 -10.82 3.01
N LEU A 321 -15.31 -10.82 2.04
CA LEU A 321 -14.62 -12.03 1.59
C LEU A 321 -13.49 -12.45 2.55
N ILE A 322 -13.00 -11.52 3.38
CA ILE A 322 -11.98 -11.73 4.41
C ILE A 322 -12.33 -10.91 5.67
N GLY A 323 -12.05 -11.42 6.88
CA GLY A 323 -12.39 -10.78 8.17
C GLY A 323 -12.71 -11.79 9.30
N SER A 324 -12.75 -11.30 10.55
CA SER A 324 -13.21 -11.95 11.78
C SER A 324 -14.73 -12.15 11.85
N GLY A 325 -15.50 -11.35 11.10
CA GLY A 325 -16.92 -11.55 10.90
C GLY A 325 -17.21 -12.65 9.88
N LYS A 326 -16.90 -13.91 10.17
CA LYS A 326 -17.62 -15.02 9.53
C LYS A 326 -19.07 -14.97 10.03
N LYS A 327 -19.91 -14.13 9.42
CA LYS A 327 -21.31 -14.50 9.27
C LYS A 327 -21.28 -15.75 8.40
N GLU A 328 -21.61 -16.90 8.99
CA GLU A 328 -22.12 -18.03 8.22
C GLU A 328 -23.38 -17.56 7.49
N ILE A 329 -23.16 -16.93 6.34
CA ILE A 329 -24.15 -16.77 5.28
C ILE A 329 -23.46 -17.43 4.09
N ILE A 330 -23.78 -18.71 3.94
CA ILE A 330 -23.68 -19.40 2.65
C ILE A 330 -24.56 -18.60 1.70
N GLU A 331 -24.02 -17.65 0.95
CA GLU A 331 -24.65 -17.18 -0.29
C GLU A 331 -23.71 -16.46 -1.27
N LYS A 332 -23.29 -17.27 -2.25
CA LYS A 332 -23.03 -17.02 -3.69
C LYS A 332 -22.02 -15.95 -4.17
N PRO A 333 -21.06 -16.35 -5.04
CA PRO A 333 -20.13 -15.45 -5.71
C PRO A 333 -20.76 -14.71 -6.90
N LYS A 334 -20.39 -13.43 -7.08
CA LYS A 334 -20.49 -12.67 -8.34
C LYS A 334 -19.27 -11.74 -8.45
N SER A 335 -18.49 -11.64 -9.53
CA SER A 335 -18.47 -12.36 -10.81
C SER A 335 -17.13 -12.08 -11.51
N VAL A 336 -16.32 -13.12 -11.71
CA VAL A 336 -15.30 -13.16 -12.78
C VAL A 336 -15.73 -14.28 -13.70
N SER A 337 -16.27 -13.92 -14.87
CA SER A 337 -16.88 -14.79 -15.91
C SER A 337 -17.54 -16.09 -15.40
N LYS A 338 -18.86 -16.07 -15.16
CA LYS A 338 -19.61 -17.29 -14.77
C LYS A 338 -19.48 -18.38 -15.84
N SER A 339 -19.03 -19.57 -15.44
CA SER A 339 -19.24 -20.78 -16.23
C SER A 339 -20.75 -20.99 -16.42
N LYS A 340 -21.18 -21.46 -17.61
CA LYS A 340 -22.59 -21.86 -17.82
C LYS A 340 -22.96 -23.09 -16.97
N TYR A 341 -21.95 -23.84 -16.52
CA TYR A 341 -22.09 -25.12 -15.84
C TYR A 341 -21.75 -24.96 -14.36
N ASN A 342 -22.60 -25.50 -13.49
CA ASN A 342 -22.43 -25.35 -12.04
C ASN A 342 -21.74 -26.57 -11.41
N SER A 343 -22.05 -27.76 -11.92
CA SER A 343 -21.47 -29.04 -11.52
C SER A 343 -21.31 -29.94 -12.75
N PHE A 344 -20.72 -31.12 -12.56
CA PHE A 344 -20.67 -32.12 -13.63
C PHE A 344 -22.05 -32.75 -13.80
N THR A 345 -22.39 -33.22 -15.00
CA THR A 345 -23.60 -34.03 -15.23
C THR A 345 -23.16 -35.42 -15.62
N TYR A 346 -23.40 -36.44 -14.79
CA TYR A 346 -23.07 -37.81 -15.12
C TYR A 346 -24.00 -38.36 -16.21
N ILE A 347 -23.45 -38.94 -17.27
CA ILE A 347 -24.22 -39.28 -18.49
C ILE A 347 -25.14 -40.49 -18.35
N ASN A 348 -24.91 -41.37 -17.37
CA ASN A 348 -25.64 -42.64 -17.24
C ASN A 348 -26.70 -42.57 -16.12
N ASN A 349 -27.90 -42.11 -16.48
CA ASN A 349 -29.00 -41.86 -15.54
C ASN A 349 -29.79 -43.10 -15.09
N LEU A 350 -29.62 -44.27 -15.74
CA LEU A 350 -30.40 -45.48 -15.43
C LEU A 350 -29.89 -46.22 -14.18
N THR A 351 -28.58 -46.26 -13.97
CA THR A 351 -27.91 -46.85 -12.78
C THR A 351 -27.07 -45.84 -12.00
N GLY A 352 -27.18 -44.54 -12.34
CA GLY A 352 -26.26 -43.51 -11.86
C GLY A 352 -26.19 -43.36 -10.34
N GLN A 353 -27.26 -43.67 -9.62
CA GLN A 353 -27.24 -43.58 -8.15
C GLN A 353 -26.34 -44.66 -7.50
N SER A 354 -26.36 -45.90 -7.98
CA SER A 354 -25.50 -46.97 -7.42
C SER A 354 -24.04 -46.77 -7.80
N ASN A 355 -23.77 -46.37 -9.05
CA ASN A 355 -22.40 -46.13 -9.54
C ASN A 355 -21.75 -44.94 -8.82
N LEU A 356 -22.50 -43.85 -8.58
CA LEU A 356 -22.00 -42.71 -7.80
C LEU A 356 -21.77 -43.08 -6.32
N THR A 357 -22.55 -44.00 -5.77
CA THR A 357 -22.32 -44.51 -4.40
C THR A 357 -21.03 -45.32 -4.35
N ALA A 358 -20.82 -46.23 -5.30
CA ALA A 358 -19.59 -47.02 -5.42
C ALA A 358 -18.35 -46.13 -5.68
N LEU A 359 -18.48 -45.07 -6.49
CA LEU A 359 -17.41 -44.11 -6.71
C LEU A 359 -17.04 -43.39 -5.41
N LYS A 360 -18.04 -42.89 -4.67
CA LYS A 360 -17.82 -42.20 -3.39
C LYS A 360 -17.05 -43.09 -2.42
N GLU A 361 -17.51 -44.33 -2.23
CA GLU A 361 -16.86 -45.30 -1.33
C GLU A 361 -15.44 -45.61 -1.78
N SER A 362 -15.23 -45.80 -3.08
CA SER A 362 -13.89 -46.03 -3.65
C SER A 362 -12.96 -44.84 -3.42
N LEU A 363 -13.43 -43.60 -3.56
CA LEU A 363 -12.65 -42.38 -3.31
C LEU A 363 -12.34 -42.20 -1.82
N ILE A 364 -13.28 -42.49 -0.92
CA ILE A 364 -13.06 -42.48 0.54
C ILE A 364 -12.02 -43.52 0.93
N ASN A 365 -12.18 -44.77 0.47
CA ASN A 365 -11.29 -45.89 0.82
C ASN A 365 -9.86 -45.67 0.32
N LYS A 366 -9.68 -44.94 -0.79
CA LYS A 366 -8.38 -44.59 -1.35
C LYS A 366 -7.82 -43.26 -0.82
N GLY A 367 -8.55 -42.56 0.06
CA GLY A 367 -8.09 -41.33 0.72
C GLY A 367 -8.13 -40.08 -0.17
N PHE A 368 -8.98 -40.04 -1.19
CA PHE A 368 -9.10 -38.90 -2.11
C PHE A 368 -10.14 -37.86 -1.67
N ILE A 369 -11.16 -38.28 -0.91
CA ILE A 369 -12.17 -37.37 -0.33
C ILE A 369 -12.38 -37.67 1.15
N ALA A 370 -12.87 -36.68 1.90
CA ALA A 370 -13.07 -36.79 3.34
C ALA A 370 -14.07 -37.91 3.71
N LYS A 371 -13.78 -38.64 4.80
CA LYS A 371 -14.56 -39.81 5.24
C LYS A 371 -16.00 -39.49 5.64
N ASP A 372 -16.22 -38.27 6.11
CA ASP A 372 -17.51 -37.72 6.54
C ASP A 372 -18.32 -37.08 5.39
N THR A 373 -17.86 -37.22 4.14
CA THR A 373 -18.59 -36.73 2.96
C THR A 373 -19.99 -37.34 2.93
N ASP A 374 -21.03 -36.51 2.84
CA ASP A 374 -22.41 -36.98 2.72
C ASP A 374 -22.71 -37.50 1.30
N LEU A 375 -23.54 -38.54 1.18
CA LEU A 375 -23.88 -39.13 -0.13
C LEU A 375 -24.71 -38.19 -1.00
N LYS A 376 -25.60 -37.40 -0.40
CA LYS A 376 -26.43 -36.41 -1.08
C LYS A 376 -25.57 -35.30 -1.65
N ASP A 377 -24.63 -34.79 -0.86
CA ASP A 377 -23.67 -33.75 -1.28
C ASP A 377 -22.78 -34.27 -2.42
N PHE A 378 -22.30 -35.51 -2.31
CA PHE A 378 -21.48 -36.13 -3.36
C PHE A 378 -22.24 -36.30 -4.67
N ARG A 379 -23.50 -36.77 -4.63
CA ARG A 379 -24.32 -36.91 -5.84
C ARG A 379 -24.61 -35.56 -6.51
N LYS A 380 -24.69 -34.48 -5.73
CA LYS A 380 -24.90 -33.13 -6.26
C LYS A 380 -23.78 -32.68 -7.20
N VAL A 381 -22.53 -33.10 -6.96
CA VAL A 381 -21.37 -32.87 -7.85
C VAL A 381 -21.58 -33.37 -9.28
N PHE A 382 -22.47 -34.35 -9.46
CA PHE A 382 -22.72 -35.04 -10.73
C PHE A 382 -24.13 -34.78 -11.29
N SER A 383 -24.86 -33.81 -10.73
CA SER A 383 -26.27 -33.54 -11.06
C SER A 383 -26.48 -32.45 -12.13
N GLY A 384 -25.45 -31.69 -12.50
CA GLY A 384 -25.56 -30.47 -13.32
C GLY A 384 -26.13 -29.26 -12.57
N GLU A 385 -26.64 -29.43 -11.35
CA GLU A 385 -27.23 -28.38 -10.53
C GLU A 385 -26.17 -27.58 -9.74
N ALA A 386 -26.61 -26.49 -9.10
CA ALA A 386 -25.75 -25.69 -8.24
C ALA A 386 -25.26 -26.47 -7.02
N ILE A 387 -23.98 -26.32 -6.69
CA ILE A 387 -23.35 -26.92 -5.51
C ILE A 387 -23.54 -25.98 -4.32
N GLU A 388 -24.20 -26.50 -3.29
CA GLU A 388 -24.35 -25.82 -1.99
C GLU A 388 -23.18 -26.14 -1.07
N LYS A 389 -22.71 -27.40 -1.09
CA LYS A 389 -21.62 -27.89 -0.25
C LYS A 389 -20.58 -28.63 -1.09
N PRO A 390 -19.43 -27.99 -1.37
CA PRO A 390 -18.32 -28.62 -2.09
C PRO A 390 -17.75 -29.81 -1.31
N ILE A 391 -17.17 -30.77 -2.05
CA ILE A 391 -16.55 -31.95 -1.47
C ILE A 391 -15.09 -31.64 -1.12
N VAL A 392 -14.71 -31.98 0.12
CA VAL A 392 -13.33 -31.85 0.58
C VAL A 392 -12.47 -32.93 -0.08
N TRP A 393 -11.54 -32.51 -0.93
CA TRP A 393 -10.55 -33.38 -1.56
C TRP A 393 -9.31 -33.48 -0.67
N THR A 394 -9.05 -34.67 -0.16
CA THR A 394 -7.95 -34.97 0.77
C THR A 394 -6.68 -35.45 0.05
N GLY A 395 -6.77 -35.73 -1.26
CA GLY A 395 -5.61 -36.04 -2.09
C GLY A 395 -4.80 -34.82 -2.48
N LYS A 396 -3.66 -35.03 -3.16
CA LYS A 396 -2.83 -33.97 -3.72
C LYS A 396 -3.54 -33.26 -4.87
N ILE A 397 -3.17 -32.00 -5.13
CA ILE A 397 -3.68 -31.21 -6.27
C ILE A 397 -3.47 -31.89 -7.63
N SER A 398 -2.37 -32.65 -7.79
CA SER A 398 -2.10 -33.43 -9.00
C SER A 398 -3.07 -34.60 -9.19
N GLU A 399 -3.58 -35.16 -8.09
CA GLU A 399 -4.56 -36.26 -8.09
C GLU A 399 -5.94 -35.74 -8.47
N LEU A 400 -6.38 -34.60 -7.91
CA LEU A 400 -7.61 -33.96 -8.34
C LEU A 400 -7.54 -33.56 -9.81
N SER A 401 -6.42 -32.96 -10.23
CA SER A 401 -6.21 -32.58 -11.64
C SER A 401 -6.34 -33.77 -12.58
N TYR A 402 -5.72 -34.90 -12.22
CA TYR A 402 -5.78 -36.11 -13.00
C TYR A 402 -7.18 -36.72 -13.02
N PHE A 403 -7.87 -36.77 -11.88
CA PHE A 403 -9.25 -37.24 -11.77
C PHE A 403 -10.19 -36.47 -12.70
N ILE A 404 -10.13 -35.13 -12.72
CA ILE A 404 -10.97 -34.29 -13.59
C ILE A 404 -10.64 -34.49 -15.07
N LYS A 405 -9.35 -34.62 -15.42
CA LYS A 405 -8.92 -34.92 -16.81
C LYS A 405 -9.49 -36.26 -17.27
N GLN A 406 -9.36 -37.31 -16.47
CA GLN A 406 -9.88 -38.64 -16.81
C GLN A 406 -11.40 -38.63 -16.91
N LEU A 407 -12.10 -38.06 -15.92
CA LEU A 407 -13.56 -37.99 -15.85
C LEU A 407 -14.17 -37.28 -17.07
N HIS A 408 -13.62 -36.12 -17.46
CA HIS A 408 -14.20 -35.25 -18.50
C HIS A 408 -13.58 -35.47 -19.90
N ASN A 409 -12.25 -35.47 -20.03
CA ASN A 409 -11.59 -35.45 -21.34
C ASN A 409 -11.43 -36.86 -21.94
N GLU A 410 -10.90 -37.79 -21.15
CA GLU A 410 -10.46 -39.11 -21.64
C GLU A 410 -11.62 -40.12 -21.65
N LEU A 411 -12.24 -40.34 -20.48
CA LEU A 411 -13.30 -41.34 -20.32
C LEU A 411 -14.69 -40.80 -20.65
N ARG A 412 -14.85 -39.47 -20.72
CA ARG A 412 -16.10 -38.76 -21.08
C ARG A 412 -17.31 -39.31 -20.32
N LEU A 413 -17.16 -39.53 -19.02
CA LEU A 413 -18.20 -40.09 -18.14
C LEU A 413 -19.21 -39.03 -17.70
N VAL A 414 -18.97 -37.77 -18.05
CA VAL A 414 -19.82 -36.61 -17.75
C VAL A 414 -20.08 -35.84 -19.04
N GLU A 415 -21.16 -35.06 -19.08
CA GLU A 415 -21.47 -34.20 -20.22
C GLU A 415 -20.31 -33.24 -20.55
N ASP A 416 -20.16 -32.91 -21.83
CA ASP A 416 -19.10 -32.00 -22.29
C ASP A 416 -19.36 -30.56 -21.81
N LEU A 417 -18.41 -30.06 -21.04
CA LEU A 417 -18.42 -28.73 -20.43
C LEU A 417 -17.70 -27.68 -21.29
N LYS A 418 -17.38 -27.97 -22.55
CA LYS A 418 -16.75 -27.03 -23.51
C LYS A 418 -15.52 -26.32 -22.94
N GLN A 419 -14.58 -27.10 -22.39
CA GLN A 419 -13.33 -26.62 -21.76
C GLN A 419 -13.53 -25.80 -20.46
N GLN A 420 -14.70 -25.90 -19.82
CA GLN A 420 -14.97 -25.28 -18.52
C GLN A 420 -14.88 -26.26 -17.34
N GLN A 421 -14.40 -27.49 -17.56
CA GLN A 421 -14.23 -28.53 -16.56
C GLN A 421 -13.42 -28.07 -15.34
N TRP A 422 -12.44 -27.18 -15.54
CA TRP A 422 -11.65 -26.61 -14.45
C TRP A 422 -12.41 -25.59 -13.60
N PHE A 423 -13.35 -24.84 -14.20
CA PHE A 423 -14.23 -23.96 -13.43
C PHE A 423 -15.24 -24.77 -12.63
N VAL A 424 -15.79 -25.82 -13.24
CA VAL A 424 -16.72 -26.72 -12.56
C VAL A 424 -16.03 -27.48 -11.42
N ALA A 425 -14.78 -27.93 -11.63
CA ALA A 425 -14.00 -28.62 -10.60
C ALA A 425 -13.80 -27.78 -9.33
N ILE A 426 -13.47 -26.49 -9.47
CA ILE A 426 -13.27 -25.62 -8.29
C ILE A 426 -14.58 -25.23 -7.60
N ASN A 427 -15.73 -25.36 -8.28
CA ASN A 427 -17.05 -25.22 -7.64
C ASN A 427 -17.44 -26.48 -6.86
N CYS A 428 -17.00 -27.64 -7.32
CA CYS A 428 -17.38 -28.94 -6.76
C CYS A 428 -16.44 -29.42 -5.65
N PHE A 429 -15.17 -29.01 -5.67
CA PHE A 429 -14.14 -29.53 -4.78
C PHE A 429 -13.34 -28.41 -4.10
N VAL A 430 -13.04 -28.61 -2.81
CA VAL A 430 -12.18 -27.74 -1.99
C VAL A 430 -11.02 -28.54 -1.40
N GLN A 431 -9.99 -27.84 -0.93
CA GLN A 431 -8.84 -28.44 -0.26
C GLN A 431 -9.21 -28.96 1.14
N GLU A 432 -8.34 -29.77 1.74
CA GLU A 432 -8.53 -30.32 3.09
C GLU A 432 -8.73 -29.22 4.16
N ASN A 433 -8.11 -28.06 3.98
CA ASN A 433 -8.28 -26.88 4.84
C ASN A 433 -9.56 -26.06 4.53
N GLY A 434 -10.41 -26.52 3.61
CA GLY A 434 -11.63 -25.85 3.17
C GLY A 434 -11.44 -24.74 2.13
N GLU A 435 -10.19 -24.44 1.73
CA GLU A 435 -9.91 -23.39 0.75
C GLU A 435 -10.21 -23.85 -0.70
N PRO A 436 -10.72 -22.96 -1.57
CA PRO A 436 -10.94 -23.29 -2.98
C PRO A 436 -9.63 -23.51 -3.72
N TYR A 437 -9.67 -24.32 -4.78
CA TYR A 437 -8.51 -24.50 -5.66
C TYR A 437 -8.34 -23.31 -6.61
N ILE A 438 -7.09 -22.88 -6.83
CA ILE A 438 -6.76 -21.90 -7.87
C ILE A 438 -6.76 -22.61 -9.24
N ARG A 439 -7.70 -22.23 -10.12
CA ARG A 439 -7.91 -22.83 -11.46
C ARG A 439 -6.61 -23.02 -12.27
N THR A 440 -5.76 -22.00 -12.31
CA THR A 440 -4.51 -22.02 -13.09
C THR A 440 -3.50 -23.01 -12.53
N ARG A 441 -3.46 -23.19 -11.22
CA ARG A 441 -2.63 -24.22 -10.55
C ARG A 441 -3.21 -25.62 -10.77
N LEU A 442 -4.53 -25.78 -10.72
CA LEU A 442 -5.19 -27.08 -10.88
C LEU A 442 -5.00 -27.68 -12.29
N LYS A 443 -5.11 -26.88 -13.36
CA LYS A 443 -5.03 -27.41 -14.74
C LYS A 443 -3.62 -27.87 -15.16
N ASN A 444 -2.57 -27.25 -14.61
CA ASN A 444 -1.18 -27.42 -15.04
C ASN A 444 -0.40 -28.51 -14.27
N GLN A 445 -1.08 -29.48 -13.67
CA GLN A 445 -0.43 -30.54 -12.89
C GLN A 445 0.05 -31.71 -13.76
N LYS A 446 1.17 -32.30 -13.33
CA LYS A 446 1.73 -33.54 -13.87
C LYS A 446 0.90 -34.75 -13.44
N VAL A 447 1.00 -35.85 -14.19
CA VAL A 447 0.37 -37.12 -13.83
C VAL A 447 0.91 -37.61 -12.48
N PRO A 448 0.03 -37.90 -11.50
CA PRO A 448 0.44 -38.37 -10.18
C PRO A 448 0.89 -39.83 -10.26
N THR A 449 1.78 -40.24 -9.35
CA THR A 449 2.22 -41.65 -9.23
C THR A 449 1.09 -42.60 -8.81
N THR A 450 0.02 -42.06 -8.25
CA THR A 450 -1.20 -42.75 -7.80
C THR A 450 -2.29 -42.83 -8.87
N SER A 451 -1.99 -42.49 -10.13
CA SER A 451 -2.95 -42.49 -11.24
C SER A 451 -3.78 -43.78 -11.35
N LYS A 452 -3.15 -44.95 -11.16
CA LYS A 452 -3.83 -46.26 -11.19
C LYS A 452 -4.97 -46.38 -10.16
N ASN A 453 -4.81 -45.74 -8.99
CA ASN A 453 -5.84 -45.74 -7.95
C ASN A 453 -7.04 -44.88 -8.36
N ILE A 454 -6.78 -43.79 -9.08
CA ILE A 454 -7.79 -42.89 -9.64
C ILE A 454 -8.54 -43.60 -10.78
N ASP A 455 -7.83 -44.28 -11.67
CA ASP A 455 -8.41 -45.08 -12.75
C ASP A 455 -9.31 -46.20 -12.22
N SER A 456 -8.83 -46.92 -11.19
CA SER A 456 -9.61 -47.93 -10.49
C SER A 456 -10.88 -47.35 -9.86
N ALA A 457 -10.82 -46.14 -9.31
CA ALA A 457 -12.01 -45.48 -8.78
C ALA A 457 -13.00 -45.08 -9.89
N LEU A 458 -12.51 -44.52 -11.00
CA LEU A 458 -13.35 -44.11 -12.12
C LEU A 458 -13.98 -45.31 -12.86
N ASN A 459 -13.38 -46.50 -12.79
CA ASN A 459 -13.99 -47.70 -13.35
C ASN A 459 -15.31 -48.09 -12.67
N THR A 460 -15.60 -47.61 -11.46
CA THR A 460 -16.92 -47.80 -10.81
C THR A 460 -18.06 -47.05 -11.49
N LEU A 461 -17.74 -46.12 -12.40
CA LEU A 461 -18.68 -45.35 -13.20
C LEU A 461 -18.90 -45.91 -14.61
N LYS A 462 -18.17 -46.96 -15.00
CA LYS A 462 -18.39 -47.69 -16.25
C LYS A 462 -19.42 -48.78 -15.98
#